data_AF-A0A7C7JZA8-F1
#
_entry.id   AF-A0A7C7JZA8-F1
#
_cell.length_a   1.000
_cell.length_b   1.000
_cell.length_c   1.000
_cell.angle_alpha   90.00
_cell.angle_beta   90.00
_cell.angle_gamma   90.00
#
_symmetry.space_group_name_H-M   'P 1'
#
loop_
_entity.id
_entity.type
_entity.pdbx_description
1 polymer ?
#
loop_
_entity_poly.entity_id
_entity_poly.type
_entity_poly.pdbx_seq_one_letter_code
_entity_poly.pdbx_strand_id
1 'polypeptide(L)'
;MFLSVIAAEVTAQSPSSPAYPAPSPEGLGLLPGRPRITPTRTDEPLIIDGVLADTVWEHAAHISEFTQQSPLDGEPATEDTDVYIA
;
A
#
# COMPACT_ATOMS: atom_id res chain seq x y z
N MET A 1 -37.66 -41.99 -26.26
CA MET A 1 -38.03 -40.65 -25.75
C MET A 1 -37.28 -40.41 -24.45
N PHE A 2 -36.11 -39.77 -24.49
CA PHE A 2 -35.51 -38.96 -23.41
C PHE A 2 -34.45 -38.07 -24.08
N LEU A 3 -34.55 -36.76 -23.83
CA LEU A 3 -33.81 -35.67 -24.47
C LEU A 3 -32.32 -35.69 -24.10
N SER A 4 -31.44 -35.44 -25.08
CA SER A 4 -30.07 -34.96 -24.83
C SER A 4 -30.11 -33.47 -24.50
N VAL A 5 -29.67 -33.09 -23.30
CA VAL A 5 -29.29 -31.70 -23.01
C VAL A 5 -27.86 -31.50 -23.48
N ILE A 6 -27.70 -30.61 -24.46
CA ILE A 6 -26.43 -30.06 -24.91
C ILE A 6 -26.00 -29.02 -23.87
N ALA A 7 -24.89 -29.26 -23.17
CA ALA A 7 -24.23 -28.22 -22.39
C ALA A 7 -23.66 -27.20 -23.38
N ALA A 8 -24.25 -26.01 -23.42
CA ALA A 8 -23.62 -24.88 -24.07
C ALA A 8 -22.41 -24.47 -23.23
N GLU A 9 -21.20 -24.65 -23.75
CA GLU A 9 -20.01 -24.05 -23.18
C GLU A 9 -20.15 -22.53 -23.33
N VAL A 10 -20.57 -21.87 -22.24
CA VAL A 10 -20.42 -20.42 -22.11
C VAL A 10 -18.93 -20.18 -21.94
N THR A 11 -18.23 -19.96 -23.06
CA THR A 11 -16.88 -19.41 -23.05
C THR A 11 -16.98 -18.03 -22.43
N ALA A 12 -16.63 -17.91 -21.14
CA ALA A 12 -16.50 -16.64 -20.47
C ALA A 12 -15.34 -15.87 -21.14
N GLN A 13 -15.67 -15.04 -22.13
CA GLN A 13 -14.75 -14.01 -22.59
C GLN A 13 -14.59 -13.03 -21.44
N SER A 14 -13.42 -13.10 -20.79
CA SER A 14 -13.00 -12.07 -19.84
C SER A 14 -13.13 -10.72 -20.55
N PRO A 15 -13.88 -9.74 -20.01
CA PRO A 15 -13.87 -8.41 -20.59
C PRO A 15 -12.42 -7.93 -20.58
N SER A 16 -11.87 -7.67 -21.76
CA SER A 16 -10.54 -7.08 -21.91
C SER A 16 -10.55 -5.75 -21.15
N SER A 17 -9.92 -5.74 -19.97
CA SER A 17 -9.65 -4.51 -19.25
C SER A 17 -8.94 -3.55 -20.22
N PRO A 18 -9.31 -2.26 -20.26
CA PRO A 18 -8.52 -1.31 -21.03
C PRO A 18 -7.06 -1.46 -20.60
N ALA A 19 -6.16 -1.58 -21.57
CA ALA A 19 -4.73 -1.68 -21.32
C ALA A 19 -4.27 -0.36 -20.71
N TYR A 20 -4.37 -0.23 -19.39
CA TYR A 20 -3.70 0.84 -18.67
C TYR A 20 -2.20 0.63 -18.85
N PRO A 21 -1.46 1.62 -19.39
CA PRO A 21 -0.02 1.52 -19.39
C PRO A 21 0.44 1.36 -17.94
N ALA A 22 1.39 0.44 -17.71
CA ALA A 22 1.99 0.32 -16.40
C ALA A 22 2.56 1.70 -16.00
N PRO A 23 2.30 2.17 -14.76
CA PRO A 23 2.81 3.45 -14.32
C PRO A 23 4.35 3.42 -14.32
N SER A 24 4.97 4.50 -14.77
CA SER A 24 6.43 4.63 -14.68
C SER A 24 6.86 4.82 -13.21
N PRO A 25 8.11 4.47 -12.86
CA PRO A 25 8.62 4.68 -11.50
C PRO A 25 8.48 6.13 -11.03
N GLU A 26 8.72 7.12 -11.90
CA GLU A 26 8.50 8.53 -11.54
C GLU A 26 7.02 8.87 -11.31
N GLY A 27 6.09 8.26 -12.07
CA GLY A 27 4.65 8.40 -11.85
C GLY A 27 4.19 7.81 -10.51
N LEU A 28 4.95 6.85 -9.97
CA LEU A 28 4.76 6.28 -8.63
C LEU A 28 5.52 7.04 -7.53
N GLY A 29 6.23 8.12 -7.87
CA GLY A 29 7.05 8.88 -6.91
C GLY A 29 8.35 8.21 -6.50
N LEU A 30 8.80 7.15 -7.20
CA LEU A 30 10.05 6.43 -6.95
C LEU A 30 11.26 7.20 -7.51
N LEU A 31 11.40 8.45 -7.09
CA LEU A 31 12.50 9.33 -7.49
C LEU A 31 13.79 8.97 -6.72
N PRO A 32 14.98 9.16 -7.32
CA PRO A 32 16.24 9.01 -6.61
C PRO A 32 16.38 10.06 -5.51
N GLY A 33 17.08 9.73 -4.42
CA GLY A 33 17.35 10.65 -3.32
C GLY A 33 16.18 10.91 -2.36
N ARG A 34 15.03 10.27 -2.56
CA ARG A 34 13.92 10.30 -1.60
C ARG A 34 13.99 9.10 -0.64
N PRO A 35 13.64 9.28 0.65
CA PRO A 35 13.48 8.16 1.58
C PRO A 35 12.53 7.12 0.99
N ARG A 36 12.89 5.84 1.11
CA ARG A 36 12.08 4.71 0.68
C ARG A 36 11.99 3.72 1.81
N ILE A 37 10.78 3.22 2.03
CA ILE A 37 10.48 2.25 3.08
C ILE A 37 9.75 1.09 2.44
N THR A 38 10.10 -0.12 2.86
CA THR A 38 9.44 -1.35 2.45
C THR A 38 8.84 -1.98 3.71
N PRO A 39 7.53 -1.84 3.93
CA PRO A 39 6.85 -2.46 5.06
C PRO A 39 6.93 -3.99 4.95
N THR A 40 7.01 -4.66 6.10
CA THR A 40 7.01 -6.13 6.14
C THR A 40 5.59 -6.62 6.32
N ARG A 41 5.15 -7.56 5.48
CA ARG A 41 3.82 -8.15 5.62
C ARG A 41 3.67 -8.85 6.97
N THR A 42 2.53 -8.60 7.63
CA THR A 42 2.16 -9.22 8.89
C THR A 42 1.32 -10.47 8.65
N ASP A 43 1.58 -11.52 9.43
CA ASP A 43 0.80 -12.78 9.37
C ASP A 43 -0.33 -12.82 10.40
N GLU A 44 -0.24 -11.99 11.44
CA GLU A 44 -1.25 -11.88 12.49
C GLU A 44 -2.21 -10.70 12.20
N PRO A 45 -3.51 -10.87 12.47
CA PRO A 45 -4.48 -9.79 12.31
C PRO A 45 -4.30 -8.73 13.40
N LEU A 46 -4.26 -7.45 13.01
CA LEU A 46 -4.19 -6.33 13.94
C LEU A 46 -5.59 -5.88 14.40
N ILE A 47 -5.67 -5.37 15.63
CA ILE A 47 -6.86 -4.69 16.14
C ILE A 47 -6.69 -3.19 15.91
N ILE A 48 -7.54 -2.58 15.09
CA ILE A 48 -7.48 -1.14 14.81
C ILE A 48 -8.36 -0.39 15.80
N ASP A 49 -7.85 -0.20 17.02
CA ASP A 49 -8.53 0.50 18.12
C ASP A 49 -7.86 1.84 18.50
N GLY A 50 -6.75 2.19 17.83
CA GLY A 50 -5.96 3.38 18.11
C GLY A 50 -4.88 3.19 19.17
N VAL A 51 -4.70 1.97 19.68
CA VAL A 51 -3.62 1.61 20.61
C VAL A 51 -2.56 0.81 19.86
N LEU A 52 -1.30 1.24 19.96
CA LEU A 52 -0.16 0.55 19.33
C LEU A 52 0.42 -0.50 20.29
N ALA A 53 -0.41 -1.43 20.76
CA ALA A 53 -0.01 -2.45 21.74
C ALA A 53 0.43 -3.78 21.11
N ASP A 54 0.06 -4.02 19.84
CA ASP A 54 0.44 -5.25 19.13
C ASP A 54 1.96 -5.31 18.89
N THR A 55 2.53 -6.51 19.04
CA THR A 55 3.99 -6.77 18.91
C THR A 55 4.56 -6.38 17.56
N VAL A 56 3.71 -6.38 16.52
CA VAL A 56 4.08 -5.94 15.17
C VAL A 56 4.67 -4.53 15.16
N TRP A 57 4.20 -3.63 16.02
CA TRP A 57 4.65 -2.25 16.07
C TRP A 57 6.07 -2.11 16.63
N GLU A 58 6.54 -3.08 17.43
CA GLU A 58 7.92 -3.11 17.95
C GLU A 58 8.97 -3.33 16.84
N HIS A 59 8.55 -3.94 15.72
CA HIS A 59 9.41 -4.27 14.60
C HIS A 59 8.98 -3.59 13.29
N ALA A 60 7.98 -2.72 13.35
CA ALA A 60 7.49 -1.96 12.21
C ALA A 60 8.57 -1.01 11.67
N ALA A 61 8.46 -0.66 10.39
CA ALA A 61 9.30 0.39 9.85
C ALA A 61 8.95 1.72 10.52
N HIS A 62 9.94 2.38 11.12
CA HIS A 62 9.77 3.61 11.89
C HIS A 62 10.38 4.81 11.17
N ILE A 63 9.63 5.90 11.10
CA ILE A 63 10.01 7.18 10.50
C ILE A 63 9.89 8.26 11.56
N SER A 64 10.98 8.96 11.83
CA SER A 64 11.05 10.11 12.74
C SER A 64 11.51 11.39 12.06
N GLU A 65 12.23 11.28 10.93
CA GLU A 65 12.89 12.40 10.27
C GLU A 65 11.94 13.08 9.27
N PHE A 66 11.18 14.07 9.75
CA PHE A 66 10.24 14.84 8.93
C PHE A 66 10.75 16.25 8.64
N THR A 67 10.38 16.73 7.45
CA THR A 67 10.54 18.12 7.01
C THR A 67 9.17 18.75 6.97
N GLN A 68 9.02 19.93 7.57
CA GLN A 68 7.75 20.64 7.56
C GLN A 68 7.54 21.39 6.24
N GLN A 69 6.28 21.50 5.81
CA GLN A 69 5.89 22.32 4.66
C GLN A 69 5.41 23.72 5.08
N SER A 70 4.97 23.87 6.33
CA SER A 70 4.42 25.11 6.89
C SER A 70 4.70 25.12 8.40
N PRO A 71 4.99 26.28 9.01
CA PRO A 71 5.03 27.62 8.42
C PRO A 71 6.29 27.92 7.59
N LEU A 72 7.37 27.16 7.75
CA LEU A 72 8.63 27.34 7.01
C LEU A 72 8.92 26.08 6.20
N ASP A 73 8.66 26.13 4.91
CA ASP A 73 8.85 25.00 4.00
C ASP A 73 10.31 24.55 3.94
N GLY A 74 10.56 23.24 4.06
CA GLY A 74 11.88 22.66 3.92
C GLY A 74 12.72 22.59 5.21
N GLU A 75 12.27 23.20 6.30
CA GLU A 75 12.94 23.12 7.60
C GLU A 75 12.66 21.78 8.32
N PRO A 76 13.51 21.34 9.27
CA PRO A 76 13.19 20.23 10.15
C PRO A 76 11.84 20.44 10.84
N ALA A 77 11.08 19.37 11.04
CA ALA A 77 9.80 19.44 11.75
C ALA A 77 9.96 19.98 13.17
N THR A 78 9.12 20.93 13.56
CA THR A 78 9.08 21.47 14.93
C THR A 78 8.36 20.55 15.92
N GLU A 79 7.50 19.68 15.42
CA GLU A 79 6.74 18.69 16.18
C GLU A 79 7.38 17.31 16.09
N ASP A 80 7.56 16.68 17.25
CA ASP A 80 8.00 15.29 17.36
C ASP A 80 6.93 14.37 16.73
N THR A 81 7.32 13.67 15.67
CA THR A 81 6.40 12.88 14.85
C THR A 81 6.99 11.50 14.59
N ASP A 82 6.28 10.48 15.07
CA ASP A 82 6.60 9.09 14.79
C ASP A 82 5.56 8.48 13.86
N VAL A 83 6.02 7.84 12.79
CA VAL A 83 5.18 7.04 11.90
C VAL A 83 5.70 5.62 11.86
N TYR A 84 4.83 4.66 12.16
CA TYR A 84 5.11 3.24 12.08
C TYR A 84 4.33 2.62 10.91
N ILE A 85 4.97 1.75 10.14
CA ILE A 85 4.35 1.05 9.01
C ILE A 85 4.62 -0.45 9.13
N ALA A 86 3.53 -1.23 9.21
CA ALA A 86 3.49 -2.68 9.26
C ALA A 86 2.50 -3.21 8.22
#